data_AF-F8CHQ4-F1
#
_entry.id   AF-F8CHQ4-F1
#
_cell.length_a   1.000
_cell.length_b   1.000
_cell.length_c   1.000
_cell.angle_alpha   90.00
_cell.angle_beta   90.00
_cell.angle_gamma   90.00
#
_symmetry.space_group_name_H-M   'P 1'
#
loop_
_entity.id
_entity.type
_entity.pdbx_description
1 polymer ?
#
loop_
_entity_poly.entity_id
_entity_poly.type
_entity_poly.pdbx_seq_one_letter_code
_entity_poly.pdbx_strand_id
1 'polypeptide(L)'
;MGEDGHRHLLAVTLGGSESVDSWLDLLRQLLERGLKGVRLVIADGHAGLAAAARQSLPEARLQRCTVHLTRNVLAKAPWRLRGRLGKETSAIFEAPNLQDARKRMEALQEGLGRQVPEAMESLREGFAAATCFFSFPKAHWKRLRSTNGLERLHGEVQRRIRSVGAFPDRASALRLITAVALEVTGVWDDRRYLDMSLLNSTPDTTAA
;
A
#
# COMPACT_ATOMS: atom_id res chain seq x y z
N MET A 1 -9.56 -6.23 3.85
CA MET A 1 -10.64 -5.73 4.75
C MET A 1 -11.80 -6.66 4.57
N GLY A 2 -12.37 -7.14 5.66
CA GLY A 2 -13.58 -7.97 5.60
C GLY A 2 -14.82 -7.14 5.25
N GLU A 3 -15.93 -7.82 4.99
CA GLU A 3 -17.24 -7.18 4.77
C GLU A 3 -17.76 -6.49 6.04
N ASP A 4 -17.29 -6.92 7.20
CA ASP A 4 -17.46 -6.28 8.51
C ASP A 4 -16.75 -4.91 8.62
N GLY A 5 -15.83 -4.61 7.70
CA GLY A 5 -14.98 -3.43 7.75
C GLY A 5 -13.76 -3.57 8.65
N HIS A 6 -13.48 -4.77 9.17
CA HIS A 6 -12.34 -5.06 10.03
C HIS A 6 -11.11 -5.48 9.19
N ARG A 7 -9.95 -5.37 9.83
CA ARG A 7 -8.67 -5.77 9.24
C ARG A 7 -8.37 -7.21 9.63
N HIS A 8 -8.02 -8.03 8.64
CA HIS A 8 -7.76 -9.45 8.83
C HIS A 8 -6.40 -9.82 8.23
N LEU A 9 -5.60 -10.59 8.98
CA LEU A 9 -4.41 -11.24 8.45
C LEU A 9 -4.85 -12.49 7.66
N LEU A 10 -4.72 -12.46 6.33
CA LEU A 10 -5.22 -13.54 5.48
C LEU A 10 -4.21 -14.68 5.28
N ALA A 11 -2.91 -14.35 5.31
CA ALA A 11 -1.84 -15.32 5.07
C ALA A 11 -0.49 -14.78 5.55
N VAL A 12 0.38 -15.70 5.94
CA VAL A 12 1.83 -15.51 6.08
C VAL A 12 2.48 -16.62 5.27
N THR A 13 3.38 -16.27 4.35
CA THR A 13 4.11 -17.23 3.54
C THR A 13 5.58 -16.84 3.47
N LEU A 14 6.46 -17.82 3.27
CA LEU A 14 7.87 -17.58 3.01
C LEU A 14 8.13 -17.66 1.51
N GLY A 15 8.42 -16.52 0.88
CA GLY A 15 8.93 -16.49 -0.49
C GLY A 15 10.38 -16.96 -0.55
N GLY A 16 10.75 -17.72 -1.58
CA GLY A 16 12.16 -18.00 -1.92
C GLY A 16 12.79 -16.87 -2.72
N SER A 17 11.98 -16.14 -3.48
CA SER A 17 12.30 -14.90 -4.18
C SER A 17 11.01 -14.08 -4.33
N GLU A 18 11.12 -12.78 -4.59
CA GLU A 18 9.96 -11.94 -4.94
C GLU A 18 9.56 -12.19 -6.41
N SER A 19 9.35 -13.45 -6.82
CA SER A 19 8.93 -13.80 -8.18
C SER A 19 7.43 -13.63 -8.39
N VAL A 20 7.00 -13.45 -9.64
CA VAL A 20 5.57 -13.48 -10.02
C VAL A 20 4.92 -14.78 -9.54
N ASP A 21 5.60 -15.91 -9.72
CA ASP A 21 5.10 -17.24 -9.33
C ASP A 21 4.83 -17.34 -7.82
N SER A 22 5.72 -16.79 -6.98
CA SER A 22 5.52 -16.78 -5.52
C SER A 22 4.27 -15.99 -5.13
N TRP A 23 3.99 -14.88 -5.82
CA TRP A 23 2.77 -14.09 -5.59
C TRP A 23 1.52 -14.77 -6.16
N LEU A 24 1.63 -15.43 -7.31
CA LEU A 24 0.53 -16.22 -7.90
C LEU A 24 0.13 -17.37 -6.98
N ASP A 25 1.09 -18.11 -6.43
CA ASP A 25 0.81 -19.19 -5.49
C ASP A 25 0.10 -18.70 -4.22
N LEU A 26 0.52 -17.56 -3.68
CA LEU A 26 -0.15 -16.94 -2.54
C LEU A 26 -1.59 -16.54 -2.87
N LEU A 27 -1.80 -15.85 -4.01
CA LEU A 27 -3.12 -15.41 -4.43
C LEU A 27 -4.03 -16.59 -4.76
N ARG A 28 -3.52 -17.63 -5.41
CA ARG A 28 -4.23 -18.88 -5.66
C ARG A 28 -4.71 -19.54 -4.37
N GLN A 29 -3.84 -19.68 -3.38
CA GLN A 29 -4.22 -20.21 -2.06
C GLN A 29 -5.29 -19.35 -1.36
N LEU A 30 -5.28 -18.03 -1.55
CA LEU A 30 -6.32 -17.16 -1.00
C LEU A 30 -7.67 -17.37 -1.71
N LEU A 31 -7.66 -17.47 -3.05
CA LEU A 31 -8.85 -17.71 -3.86
C LEU A 31 -9.46 -19.09 -3.57
N GLU A 32 -8.64 -20.14 -3.47
CA GLU A 32 -9.07 -21.50 -3.10
C GLU A 32 -9.72 -21.55 -1.71
N ARG A 33 -9.30 -20.67 -0.78
CA ARG A 33 -9.91 -20.49 0.54
C ARG A 33 -11.16 -19.60 0.54
N GLY A 34 -11.61 -19.15 -0.64
CA GLY A 34 -12.85 -18.39 -0.80
C GLY A 34 -12.70 -16.87 -0.82
N LEU A 35 -11.48 -16.32 -0.97
CA LEU A 35 -11.31 -14.89 -1.20
C LEU A 35 -12.04 -14.47 -2.49
N LYS A 36 -12.95 -13.51 -2.37
CA LYS A 36 -13.75 -12.98 -3.50
C LYS A 36 -14.08 -11.51 -3.29
N GLY A 37 -14.54 -10.83 -4.34
CA GLY A 37 -15.01 -9.44 -4.24
C GLY A 37 -13.93 -8.41 -3.88
N VAL A 38 -12.66 -8.69 -4.19
CA VAL A 38 -11.56 -7.78 -3.89
C VAL A 38 -11.69 -6.52 -4.75
N ARG A 39 -11.95 -5.37 -4.13
CA ARG A 39 -12.09 -4.08 -4.84
C ARG A 39 -10.78 -3.31 -5.01
N LEU A 40 -9.81 -3.52 -4.11
CA LEU A 40 -8.55 -2.77 -4.08
C LEU A 40 -7.41 -3.62 -3.53
N VAL A 41 -6.29 -3.61 -4.23
CA VAL A 41 -5.00 -4.15 -3.78
C VAL A 41 -4.00 -3.00 -3.67
N ILE A 42 -3.43 -2.79 -2.49
CA ILE A 42 -2.41 -1.77 -2.25
C ILE A 42 -1.05 -2.47 -2.06
N ALA A 43 -0.07 -2.11 -2.87
CA ALA A 43 1.28 -2.66 -2.82
C ALA A 43 2.34 -1.54 -2.90
N ASP A 44 3.57 -1.81 -2.51
CA ASP A 44 4.71 -0.87 -2.58
C ASP A 44 5.15 -0.52 -4.02
N GLY A 45 4.67 -1.28 -5.01
CA GLY A 45 5.02 -1.13 -6.42
C GLY A 45 5.85 -2.29 -6.96
N HIS A 46 6.03 -3.37 -6.21
CA HIS A 46 6.69 -4.57 -6.68
C HIS A 46 6.02 -5.15 -7.95
N ALA A 47 6.75 -5.19 -9.06
CA ALA A 47 6.22 -5.56 -10.38
C ALA A 47 5.61 -6.97 -10.39
N GLY A 48 6.22 -7.91 -9.66
CA GLY A 48 5.73 -9.28 -9.56
C GLY A 48 4.35 -9.39 -8.90
N LEU A 49 4.10 -8.62 -7.83
CA LEU A 49 2.81 -8.62 -7.15
C LEU A 49 1.75 -7.92 -8.01
N ALA A 50 2.13 -6.82 -8.67
CA ALA A 50 1.22 -6.13 -9.58
C ALA A 50 0.79 -7.04 -10.75
N ALA A 51 1.72 -7.79 -11.35
CA ALA A 51 1.42 -8.75 -12.41
C ALA A 51 0.50 -9.88 -11.90
N ALA A 52 0.86 -10.51 -10.77
CA ALA A 52 0.08 -11.60 -10.19
C ALA A 52 -1.35 -11.15 -9.80
N ALA A 53 -1.49 -9.94 -9.27
CA ALA A 53 -2.79 -9.37 -8.91
C ALA A 53 -3.64 -9.05 -10.14
N ARG A 54 -3.07 -8.51 -11.24
CA ARG A 54 -3.81 -8.31 -12.50
C ARG A 54 -4.35 -9.62 -13.06
N GLN A 55 -3.58 -10.69 -12.96
CA GLN A 55 -3.96 -12.01 -13.45
C GLN A 55 -5.03 -12.67 -12.58
N SER A 56 -4.86 -12.62 -11.26
CA SER A 56 -5.72 -13.38 -10.32
C SER A 56 -6.96 -12.61 -9.87
N LEU A 57 -6.91 -11.27 -9.91
CA LEU A 57 -7.95 -10.37 -9.41
C LEU A 57 -8.23 -9.23 -10.42
N PRO A 58 -8.69 -9.54 -11.65
CA PRO A 58 -8.79 -8.57 -12.74
C PRO A 58 -9.77 -7.42 -12.45
N GLU A 59 -10.76 -7.64 -11.59
CA GLU A 59 -11.74 -6.61 -11.18
C GLU A 59 -11.18 -5.67 -10.09
N ALA A 60 -10.11 -6.07 -9.41
CA ALA A 60 -9.54 -5.27 -8.33
C ALA A 60 -8.73 -4.10 -8.90
N ARG A 61 -8.95 -2.91 -8.35
CA ARG A 61 -8.07 -1.77 -8.61
C ARG A 61 -6.70 -2.02 -7.97
N LEU A 62 -5.64 -1.63 -8.67
CA LEU A 62 -4.27 -1.68 -8.14
C LEU A 62 -3.81 -0.29 -7.75
N GLN A 63 -3.46 -0.14 -6.47
CA GLN A 63 -2.91 1.08 -5.93
C GLN A 63 -1.46 0.91 -5.52
N ARG A 64 -0.64 1.88 -5.90
CA ARG A 64 0.71 2.01 -5.35
C ARG A 64 0.63 2.71 -4.00
N CYS A 65 1.35 2.19 -3.01
CA CYS A 65 1.44 2.77 -1.69
C CYS A 65 2.04 4.18 -1.77
N THR A 66 1.32 5.17 -1.25
CA THR A 66 1.76 6.58 -1.27
C THR A 66 3.04 6.78 -0.45
N VAL A 67 3.21 6.07 0.66
CA VAL A 67 4.41 6.18 1.51
C VAL A 67 5.65 5.66 0.78
N HIS A 68 5.55 4.51 0.11
CA HIS A 68 6.65 3.95 -0.68
C HIS A 68 6.96 4.82 -1.90
N LEU A 69 5.94 5.34 -2.60
CA LEU A 69 6.15 6.29 -3.69
C LEU A 69 6.87 7.55 -3.20
N THR A 70 6.44 8.16 -2.08
CA THR A 70 7.13 9.32 -1.50
C THR A 70 8.58 8.99 -1.15
N ARG A 71 8.87 7.83 -0.57
CA ARG A 71 10.25 7.41 -0.30
C ARG A 71 11.09 7.31 -1.57
N ASN A 72 10.54 6.75 -2.65
CA ASN A 72 11.23 6.62 -3.94
C ASN A 72 11.49 7.98 -4.58
N VAL A 73 10.53 8.90 -4.49
CA VAL A 73 10.68 10.30 -4.94
C VAL A 73 11.79 11.00 -4.16
N LEU A 74 11.79 10.90 -2.82
CA LEU A 74 12.80 11.53 -1.96
C LEU A 74 14.20 10.94 -2.16
N ALA A 75 14.32 9.63 -2.45
CA ALA A 75 15.59 8.98 -2.69
C ALA A 75 16.33 9.59 -3.90
N LYS A 76 15.58 10.02 -4.92
CA LYS A 76 16.08 10.64 -6.15
C LYS A 76 16.30 12.16 -6.05
N ALA A 77 16.24 12.71 -4.85
CA ALA A 77 16.44 14.14 -4.60
C ALA A 77 17.66 14.41 -3.71
N PRO A 78 18.39 15.53 -3.94
CA PRO A 78 19.44 15.98 -3.04
C PRO A 78 18.91 16.18 -1.62
N TRP A 79 19.71 15.79 -0.61
CA TRP A 79 19.38 15.91 0.82
C TRP A 79 18.72 17.25 1.19
N ARG A 80 19.31 18.36 0.74
CA ARG A 80 18.85 19.73 1.03
C ARG A 80 17.41 20.03 0.56
N LEU A 81 16.92 19.33 -0.45
CA LEU A 81 15.58 19.53 -1.02
C LEU A 81 14.55 18.51 -0.48
N ARG A 82 14.99 17.41 0.15
CA ARG A 82 14.10 16.33 0.60
C ARG A 82 13.01 16.80 1.55
N GLY A 83 13.33 17.73 2.46
CA GLY A 83 12.35 18.27 3.40
C GLY A 83 11.20 19.01 2.71
N ARG A 84 11.52 19.86 1.72
CA ARG A 84 10.52 20.61 0.95
C ARG A 84 9.75 19.68 0.01
N LEU A 85 10.47 18.84 -0.75
CA LEU A 85 9.87 17.89 -1.69
C LEU A 85 8.91 16.92 -0.99
N GLY A 86 9.25 16.46 0.22
CA GLY A 86 8.40 15.55 1.00
C GLY A 86 7.08 16.20 1.42
N LYS A 87 7.13 17.48 1.85
CA LYS A 87 5.92 18.25 2.20
C LYS A 87 5.02 18.45 0.98
N GLU A 88 5.58 18.87 -0.15
CA GLU A 88 4.82 19.10 -1.38
C GLU A 88 4.24 17.78 -1.94
N THR A 89 5.01 16.68 -1.87
CA THR A 89 4.52 15.35 -2.26
C THR A 89 3.38 14.85 -1.36
N SER A 90 3.48 15.07 -0.03
CA SER A 90 2.37 14.72 0.88
C SER A 90 1.11 15.54 0.59
N ALA A 91 1.29 16.83 0.31
CA ALA A 91 0.20 17.75 -0.01
C ALA A 91 -0.57 17.32 -1.27
N ILE A 92 0.07 16.68 -2.25
CA ILE A 92 -0.61 16.09 -3.42
C ILE A 92 -1.60 15.01 -2.98
N PHE A 93 -1.18 14.07 -2.13
CA PHE A 93 -2.03 12.96 -1.69
C PHE A 93 -3.08 13.37 -0.64
N GLU A 94 -2.94 14.55 -0.05
CA GLU A 94 -3.90 15.16 0.89
C GLU A 94 -4.87 16.14 0.21
N ALA A 95 -4.81 16.27 -1.11
CA ALA A 95 -5.72 17.12 -1.86
C ALA A 95 -7.19 16.73 -1.65
N PRO A 96 -8.13 17.69 -1.74
CA PRO A 96 -9.55 17.44 -1.48
C PRO A 96 -10.23 16.60 -2.56
N ASN A 97 -9.64 16.48 -3.76
CA ASN A 97 -10.07 15.66 -4.89
C ASN A 97 -8.88 15.40 -5.85
N LEU A 98 -9.11 14.57 -6.88
CA LEU A 98 -8.07 14.20 -7.85
C LEU A 98 -7.61 15.38 -8.72
N GLN A 99 -8.49 16.32 -9.07
CA GLN A 99 -8.14 17.48 -9.88
C GLN A 99 -7.15 18.39 -9.13
N ASP A 100 -7.41 18.65 -7.84
CA ASP A 100 -6.51 19.44 -7.00
C ASP A 100 -5.20 18.71 -6.70
N ALA A 101 -5.19 17.37 -6.67
CA ALA A 101 -3.95 16.59 -6.62
C ALA A 101 -3.09 16.82 -7.88
N ARG A 102 -3.72 16.86 -9.07
CA ARG A 102 -3.02 17.14 -10.35
C ARG A 102 -2.45 18.56 -10.37
N LYS A 103 -3.24 19.57 -9.99
CA LYS A 103 -2.77 20.96 -9.89
C LYS A 103 -1.57 21.10 -8.95
N ARG A 104 -1.58 20.40 -7.80
CA ARG A 104 -0.45 20.40 -6.86
C ARG A 104 0.80 19.73 -7.46
N MET A 105 0.62 18.69 -8.26
CA MET A 105 1.74 18.04 -8.96
C MET A 105 2.35 18.96 -10.03
N GLU A 106 1.51 19.68 -10.77
CA GLU A 106 1.95 20.69 -11.76
C GLU A 106 2.71 21.84 -11.07
N ALA A 107 2.17 22.38 -9.98
CA ALA A 107 2.84 23.42 -9.20
C ALA A 107 4.21 22.96 -8.64
N LEU A 108 4.30 21.71 -8.17
CA LEU A 108 5.57 21.11 -7.73
C LEU A 108 6.56 20.97 -8.91
N GLN A 109 6.09 20.58 -10.09
CA GLN A 109 6.90 20.50 -11.31
C GLN A 109 7.46 21.88 -11.71
N GLU A 110 6.64 22.93 -11.67
CA GLU A 110 7.05 24.29 -11.99
C GLU A 110 8.05 24.84 -10.97
N GLY A 111 7.81 24.59 -9.68
CA GLY A 111 8.63 25.15 -8.59
C GLY A 111 9.97 24.43 -8.38
N LEU A 112 9.96 23.09 -8.28
CA LEU A 112 11.14 22.29 -7.95
C LEU A 112 11.61 21.39 -9.09
N GLY A 113 10.81 21.17 -10.12
CA GLY A 113 11.05 20.10 -11.09
C GLY A 113 12.39 20.19 -11.81
N ARG A 114 12.88 21.40 -12.13
CA ARG A 114 14.22 21.59 -12.72
C ARG A 114 15.36 21.16 -11.81
N GLN A 115 15.17 21.22 -10.49
CA GLN A 115 16.19 20.87 -9.49
C GLN A 115 16.15 19.38 -9.12
N VAL A 116 15.04 18.69 -9.39
CA VAL A 116 14.83 17.27 -9.04
C VAL A 116 14.15 16.48 -10.17
N PRO A 117 14.72 16.47 -11.39
CA PRO A 117 14.07 15.88 -12.56
C PRO A 117 13.75 14.38 -12.38
N GLU A 118 14.68 13.60 -11.81
CA GLU A 118 14.47 12.17 -11.55
C GLU A 118 13.38 11.89 -10.51
N ALA A 119 13.27 12.76 -9.49
CA ALA A 119 12.23 12.64 -8.47
C ALA A 119 10.85 12.94 -9.06
N MET A 120 10.75 13.95 -9.93
CA MET A 120 9.52 14.28 -10.63
C MET A 120 9.08 13.19 -11.59
N GLU A 121 10.02 12.60 -12.33
CA GLU A 121 9.73 11.47 -13.21
C GLU A 121 9.18 10.29 -12.40
N SER A 122 9.82 9.97 -11.28
CA SER A 122 9.34 8.92 -10.38
C SER A 122 7.95 9.19 -9.82
N LEU A 123 7.63 10.45 -9.52
CA LEU A 123 6.31 10.86 -9.05
C LEU A 123 5.27 10.73 -10.16
N ARG A 124 5.61 11.18 -11.37
CA ARG A 124 4.75 11.14 -12.56
C ARG A 124 4.36 9.71 -12.94
N GLU A 125 5.33 8.81 -13.03
CA GLU A 125 5.09 7.39 -13.29
C GLU A 125 4.20 6.74 -12.23
N GLY A 126 4.39 7.12 -10.96
CA GLY A 126 3.64 6.56 -9.83
C GLY A 126 2.28 7.20 -9.56
N PHE A 127 2.02 8.40 -10.09
CA PHE A 127 0.90 9.24 -9.66
C PHE A 127 -0.45 8.57 -9.85
N ALA A 128 -0.73 8.06 -11.06
CA ALA A 128 -2.02 7.45 -11.37
C ALA A 128 -2.32 6.24 -10.48
N ALA A 129 -1.33 5.37 -10.26
CA ALA A 129 -1.47 4.22 -9.38
C ALA A 129 -1.60 4.63 -7.91
N ALA A 130 -0.87 5.66 -7.45
CA ALA A 130 -0.91 6.10 -6.06
C ALA A 130 -2.17 6.89 -5.69
N THR A 131 -2.86 7.47 -6.67
CA THR A 131 -4.08 8.27 -6.49
C THR A 131 -5.37 7.48 -6.68
N CYS A 132 -5.28 6.16 -6.87
CA CYS A 132 -6.44 5.28 -7.08
C CYS A 132 -7.49 5.39 -5.95
N PHE A 133 -7.07 5.67 -4.72
CA PHE A 133 -7.95 5.84 -3.55
C PHE A 133 -9.00 6.94 -3.75
N PHE A 134 -8.81 7.93 -4.63
CA PHE A 134 -9.82 8.96 -4.91
C PHE A 134 -11.12 8.38 -5.48
N SER A 135 -11.07 7.18 -6.07
CA SER A 135 -12.28 6.45 -6.53
C SER A 135 -13.07 5.78 -5.40
N PHE A 136 -12.60 5.87 -4.16
CA PHE A 136 -13.26 5.33 -2.97
C PHE A 136 -13.88 6.46 -2.13
N PRO A 137 -14.77 6.16 -1.17
CA PRO A 137 -15.34 7.17 -0.29
C PRO A 137 -14.28 7.99 0.45
N LYS A 138 -14.52 9.31 0.54
CA LYS A 138 -13.59 10.26 1.19
C LYS A 138 -13.23 9.87 2.62
N ALA A 139 -14.18 9.31 3.37
CA ALA A 139 -13.96 8.79 4.71
C ALA A 139 -12.87 7.70 4.78
N HIS A 140 -12.60 7.00 3.68
CA HIS A 140 -11.62 5.91 3.61
C HIS A 140 -10.21 6.39 3.25
N TRP A 141 -10.06 7.56 2.60
CA TRP A 141 -8.78 7.98 2.00
C TRP A 141 -7.62 8.00 2.99
N LYS A 142 -7.82 8.52 4.22
CA LYS A 142 -6.78 8.56 5.25
C LYS A 142 -6.24 7.16 5.56
N ARG A 143 -7.13 6.17 5.60
CA ARG A 143 -6.81 4.78 5.93
C ARG A 143 -6.18 4.06 4.74
N LEU A 144 -6.69 4.29 3.53
CA LEU A 144 -6.13 3.72 2.29
C LEU A 144 -4.72 4.23 1.94
N ARG A 145 -4.29 5.37 2.49
CA ARG A 145 -2.94 5.91 2.32
C ARG A 145 -1.97 5.58 3.45
N SER A 146 -2.46 5.06 4.57
CA SER A 146 -1.64 4.82 5.77
C SER A 146 -0.96 3.45 5.74
N THR A 147 0.32 3.41 6.08
CA THR A 147 1.09 2.17 6.29
C THR A 147 1.34 1.87 7.77
N ASN A 148 0.86 2.69 8.70
CA ASN A 148 1.21 2.61 10.13
C ASN A 148 0.92 1.23 10.75
N GLY A 149 -0.14 0.56 10.31
CA GLY A 149 -0.48 -0.80 10.76
C GLY A 149 0.53 -1.83 10.29
N LEU A 150 0.90 -1.75 9.01
CA LEU A 150 1.84 -2.64 8.35
C LEU A 150 3.28 -2.41 8.83
N GLU A 151 3.68 -1.15 9.00
CA GLU A 151 5.01 -0.78 9.52
C GLU A 151 5.23 -1.28 10.95
N ARG A 152 4.19 -1.22 11.80
CA ARG A 152 4.25 -1.82 13.14
C ARG A 152 4.43 -3.33 13.07
N LEU A 153 3.63 -4.02 12.25
CA LEU A 153 3.77 -5.46 12.04
C LEU A 153 5.19 -5.82 11.57
N HIS A 154 5.70 -5.13 10.54
CA HIS A 154 7.06 -5.35 10.06
C HIS A 154 8.12 -5.07 11.12
N GLY A 155 7.96 -4.00 11.92
CA GLY A 155 8.89 -3.67 13.00
C GLY A 155 8.95 -4.73 14.09
N GLU A 156 7.80 -5.28 14.49
CA GLU A 156 7.72 -6.36 15.48
C GLU A 156 8.32 -7.67 14.96
N VAL A 157 8.01 -8.04 13.70
CA VAL A 157 8.62 -9.20 13.03
C VAL A 157 10.14 -9.04 12.96
N GLN A 158 10.64 -7.87 12.54
CA GLN A 158 12.08 -7.60 12.48
C GLN A 158 12.74 -7.66 13.87
N ARG A 159 12.10 -7.14 14.92
CA ARG A 159 12.63 -7.20 16.29
C ARG A 159 12.83 -8.65 16.75
N ARG A 160 11.85 -9.51 16.49
CA ARG A 160 11.88 -10.92 16.89
C ARG A 160 12.89 -11.72 16.07
N ILE A 161 12.97 -11.49 14.76
CA ILE A 161 13.97 -12.11 13.87
C ILE A 161 15.39 -11.74 14.31
N ARG A 162 15.66 -10.45 14.61
CA ARG A 162 17.00 -10.00 15.04
C ARG A 162 17.48 -10.69 16.32
N SER A 163 16.57 -11.00 17.25
CA SER A 163 16.92 -11.70 18.48
C SER A 163 17.29 -13.18 18.25
N VAL A 164 16.75 -13.81 17.20
CA VAL A 164 17.03 -15.21 16.87
C VAL A 164 18.33 -15.36 16.08
N GLY A 165 18.63 -14.38 15.21
CA GLY A 165 19.81 -14.42 14.34
C GLY A 165 19.62 -15.35 13.14
N ALA A 166 19.76 -16.66 13.33
CA ALA A 166 19.64 -17.67 12.29
C ALA A 166 18.57 -18.73 12.64
N PHE A 167 17.75 -19.10 11.66
CA PHE A 167 16.75 -20.15 11.85
C PHE A 167 17.30 -21.50 11.40
N PRO A 168 16.96 -22.60 12.11
CA PRO A 168 17.40 -23.95 11.73
C PRO A 168 16.75 -24.41 10.42
N ASP A 169 15.52 -23.96 10.14
CA ASP A 169 14.78 -24.33 8.94
C ASP A 169 13.67 -23.31 8.62
N ARG A 170 13.08 -23.41 7.43
CA ARG A 170 12.01 -22.51 6.97
C ARG A 170 10.73 -22.63 7.80
N ALA A 171 10.36 -23.83 8.27
CA ALA A 171 9.17 -24.00 9.07
C ALA A 171 9.31 -23.30 10.44
N SER A 172 10.51 -23.35 11.03
CA SER A 172 10.83 -22.63 12.28
C SER A 172 10.72 -21.10 12.10
N ALA A 173 11.22 -20.55 10.99
CA ALA A 173 11.03 -19.14 10.65
C ALA A 173 9.55 -18.80 10.46
N LEU A 174 8.81 -19.61 9.70
CA LEU A 174 7.39 -19.39 9.43
C LEU A 174 6.56 -19.41 10.71
N ARG A 175 6.82 -20.35 11.63
CA ARG A 175 6.10 -20.42 12.93
C ARG A 175 6.31 -19.15 13.75
N LEU A 176 7.54 -18.68 13.91
CA LEU A 176 7.80 -17.46 14.67
C LEU A 176 7.14 -16.24 14.02
N ILE A 177 7.34 -16.04 12.71
CA ILE A 177 6.79 -14.89 12.00
C ILE A 177 5.26 -14.90 12.06
N THR A 178 4.65 -16.07 11.90
CA THR A 178 3.19 -16.22 12.00
C THR A 178 2.68 -15.95 13.41
N ALA A 179 3.34 -16.45 14.44
CA ALA A 179 2.95 -16.20 15.83
C ALA A 179 2.99 -14.70 16.17
N VAL A 180 4.07 -14.00 15.77
CA VAL A 180 4.20 -12.55 15.95
C VAL A 180 3.15 -11.81 15.14
N ALA A 181 2.88 -12.24 13.91
CA ALA A 181 1.86 -11.61 13.07
C ALA A 181 0.46 -11.76 13.69
N LEU A 182 0.11 -12.93 14.23
CA LEU A 182 -1.16 -13.13 14.92
C LEU A 182 -1.26 -12.28 16.19
N GLU A 183 -0.20 -12.21 16.99
CA GLU A 183 -0.16 -11.38 18.21
C GLU A 183 -0.38 -9.90 17.87
N VAL A 184 0.36 -9.36 16.90
CA VAL A 184 0.31 -7.93 16.55
C VAL A 184 -0.98 -7.57 15.82
N THR A 185 -1.54 -8.49 15.03
CA THR A 185 -2.80 -8.26 14.33
C THR A 185 -4.03 -8.56 15.19
N GLY A 186 -3.89 -9.13 16.39
CA GLY A 186 -5.03 -9.35 17.30
C GLY A 186 -5.85 -8.10 17.60
N VAL A 187 -5.20 -6.94 17.71
CA VAL A 187 -5.86 -5.62 17.93
C VAL A 187 -6.57 -5.08 16.68
N TRP A 188 -6.49 -5.76 15.55
CA TRP A 188 -7.13 -5.31 14.30
C TRP A 188 -8.64 -5.51 14.30
N ASP A 189 -9.14 -6.34 15.22
CA ASP A 189 -10.56 -6.59 15.41
C ASP A 189 -11.23 -5.59 16.39
N ASP A 190 -10.46 -4.88 17.21
CA ASP A 190 -11.00 -3.98 18.24
C ASP A 190 -11.85 -2.83 17.68
N ARG A 191 -11.59 -2.41 16.43
CA ARG A 191 -12.26 -1.26 15.82
C ARG A 191 -12.45 -1.45 14.32
N ARG A 192 -13.69 -1.18 13.88
CA ARG A 192 -14.04 -1.11 12.46
C ARG A 192 -13.11 -0.15 11.71
N TYR A 193 -12.34 -0.71 10.78
CA TYR A 193 -11.32 0.00 10.02
C TYR A 193 -11.86 0.63 8.74
N LEU A 194 -12.96 0.19 8.14
CA LEU A 194 -13.63 0.90 7.04
C LEU A 194 -15.15 0.80 7.23
N ASP A 195 -15.87 1.83 6.80
CA ASP A 195 -17.33 1.75 6.76
C ASP A 195 -17.77 1.18 5.42
N MET A 196 -18.09 -0.11 5.41
CA MET A 196 -18.39 -0.84 4.18
C MET A 196 -19.70 -0.38 3.54
N SER A 197 -20.61 0.25 4.30
CA SER A 197 -21.85 0.81 3.77
C SER A 197 -21.59 1.91 2.72
N LEU A 198 -20.49 2.65 2.88
CA LEU A 198 -20.10 3.73 1.97
C LEU A 198 -19.59 3.23 0.61
N LEU A 199 -19.30 1.94 0.47
CA LEU A 199 -18.83 1.36 -0.80
C LEU A 199 -19.99 1.02 -1.76
N ASN A 200 -21.22 1.02 -1.26
CA ASN A 200 -22.42 0.74 -2.05
C ASN A 200 -23.22 2.01 -2.36
N SER A 201 -22.96 3.11 -1.65
CA SER A 201 -23.41 4.44 -2.05
C SER A 201 -22.63 4.89 -3.28
N THR A 202 -23.36 5.24 -4.35
CA THR A 202 -22.83 5.75 -5.60
C THR A 202 -21.80 6.85 -5.34
N PRO A 203 -20.61 6.82 -5.97
CA PRO A 203 -19.63 7.88 -5.79
C PRO A 203 -20.26 9.21 -6.20
N ASP A 204 -20.19 10.19 -5.29
CA ASP A 204 -20.61 11.57 -5.53
C ASP A 204 -19.98 12.04 -6.85
N THR A 205 -20.79 12.16 -7.89
CA THR A 205 -20.36 12.41 -9.28
C THR A 205 -20.00 13.89 -9.48
N THR A 206 -19.77 14.63 -8.40
CA THR A 206 -19.37 16.05 -8.40
C THR A 206 -17.85 16.26 -8.50
N ALA A 207 -17.08 15.21 -8.78
CA ALA A 207 -15.62 15.27 -8.95
C ALA A 207 -15.14 14.83 -10.34
N ALA A 208 -15.89 15.16 -11.40
CA ALA A 208 -15.46 15.06 -12.79
C ALA A 208 -14.64 16.28 -13.20
#